data_AF-A0A0F9DXD4-F1
#
_entry.id   AF-A0A0F9DXD4-F1
#
_cell.length_a   1.000
_cell.length_b   1.000
_cell.length_c   1.000
_cell.angle_alpha   90.00
_cell.angle_beta   90.00
_cell.angle_gamma   90.00
#
_symmetry.space_group_name_H-M   'P 1'
#
loop_
_entity.id
_entity.type
_entity.pdbx_description
1 polymer ?
#
loop_
_entity_poly.entity_id
_entity_poly.type
_entity_poly.pdbx_seq_one_letter_code
_entity_poly.pdbx_strand_id
1 'polypeptide(L)'
;MKKIPGYDDYSITKDGRVWSHISNMWLKPVRDRGGYLYVHLCKKGGPHTRKIHRLVLETYVGPCPDGMECCHNNGICTDNRLENLRWDTHSNNAYDSVKHGTWADNRGEKHGRAKLNEFPLSYIKS
;
A
#
# COMPACT_ATOMS: atom_id res chain seq x y z
N MET A 1 -20.07 -4.19 -9.54
CA MET A 1 -18.83 -4.96 -9.27
C MET A 1 -18.30 -5.53 -10.58
N LYS A 2 -17.02 -5.89 -10.65
CA LYS A 2 -16.40 -6.59 -11.79
C LYS A 2 -15.65 -7.84 -11.30
N LYS A 3 -15.49 -8.84 -12.16
CA LYS A 3 -14.64 -10.00 -11.86
C LYS A 3 -13.19 -9.55 -11.69
N ILE A 4 -12.50 -10.16 -10.72
CA ILE A 4 -11.08 -9.89 -10.48
C ILE A 4 -10.26 -10.67 -11.52
N PRO A 5 -9.39 -10.02 -12.31
CA PRO A 5 -8.54 -10.71 -13.28
C PRO A 5 -7.71 -11.83 -12.65
N GLY A 6 -7.80 -13.05 -13.21
CA GLY A 6 -7.10 -14.23 -12.70
C GLY A 6 -7.74 -14.90 -11.47
N TYR A 7 -8.92 -14.43 -11.05
CA TYR A 7 -9.69 -14.95 -9.92
C TYR A 7 -11.19 -14.95 -10.28
N ASP A 8 -11.59 -15.83 -11.20
CA ASP A 8 -12.94 -15.82 -11.82
C ASP A 8 -14.11 -16.05 -10.84
N ASP A 9 -13.80 -16.64 -9.69
CA ASP A 9 -14.70 -16.93 -8.57
C ASP A 9 -14.89 -15.74 -7.62
N TYR A 10 -14.26 -14.60 -7.91
CA TYR A 10 -14.32 -13.41 -7.07
C TYR A 10 -14.67 -12.17 -7.88
N SER A 11 -15.30 -11.21 -7.23
CA SER A 11 -15.60 -9.91 -7.81
C SER A 11 -15.31 -8.81 -6.82
N ILE A 12 -14.98 -7.63 -7.31
CA ILE A 12 -14.68 -6.46 -6.49
C ILE A 12 -15.49 -5.25 -6.96
N THR A 13 -15.88 -4.40 -6.01
CA THR A 13 -16.55 -3.12 -6.26
C THR A 13 -15.53 -1.97 -6.32
N LYS A 14 -15.95 -0.79 -6.82
CA LYS A 14 -15.08 0.40 -6.88
C LYS A 14 -14.69 0.92 -5.49
N ASP A 15 -15.47 0.63 -4.45
CA ASP A 15 -15.21 0.97 -3.04
C ASP A 15 -14.41 -0.11 -2.29
N GLY A 16 -13.94 -1.17 -2.98
CA GLY A 16 -13.04 -2.16 -2.41
C GLY A 16 -13.69 -3.31 -1.65
N ARG A 17 -15.01 -3.54 -1.78
CA ARG A 17 -15.67 -4.74 -1.23
C ARG A 17 -15.48 -5.93 -2.17
N VAL A 18 -15.09 -7.06 -1.60
CA VAL A 18 -14.82 -8.30 -2.35
C VAL A 18 -15.92 -9.33 -2.11
N TRP A 19 -16.51 -9.83 -3.18
CA TRP A 19 -17.53 -10.88 -3.21
C TRP A 19 -16.91 -12.21 -3.63
N SER A 20 -17.26 -13.28 -2.92
CA SER A 20 -16.93 -14.66 -3.27
C SER A 20 -18.15 -15.32 -3.89
N HIS A 21 -18.02 -15.79 -5.14
CA HIS A 21 -19.05 -16.56 -5.83
C HIS A 21 -19.10 -18.02 -5.36
N ILE A 22 -18.00 -18.53 -4.78
CA ILE A 22 -17.95 -19.88 -4.22
C ILE A 22 -18.81 -19.99 -2.95
N SER A 23 -18.65 -19.02 -2.04
CA SER A 23 -19.34 -19.02 -0.75
C SER A 23 -20.57 -18.11 -0.71
N ASN A 24 -20.86 -17.41 -1.81
CA ASN A 24 -21.95 -16.43 -1.92
C ASN A 24 -21.95 -15.38 -0.79
N MET A 25 -20.76 -14.84 -0.48
CA MET A 25 -20.55 -13.95 0.66
C MET A 25 -19.56 -12.82 0.37
N TRP A 26 -19.72 -11.71 1.09
CA TRP A 26 -18.70 -10.67 1.18
C TRP A 26 -17.53 -11.16 2.04
N LEU A 27 -16.32 -11.10 1.50
CA LEU A 27 -15.11 -11.43 2.25
C LEU A 27 -14.81 -10.33 3.28
N LYS A 28 -14.41 -10.75 4.49
CA LYS A 28 -13.96 -9.84 5.54
C LYS A 28 -12.50 -9.45 5.29
N PRO A 29 -12.18 -8.15 5.11
CA PRO A 29 -10.81 -7.70 4.96
C PRO A 29 -10.05 -7.79 6.29
N VAL A 30 -8.75 -8.05 6.20
CA VAL A 30 -7.82 -8.02 7.33
C VAL A 30 -6.81 -6.91 7.12
N ARG A 31 -6.32 -6.29 8.21
CA ARG A 31 -5.26 -5.28 8.17
C ARG A 31 -3.88 -5.95 8.31
N ASP A 32 -2.94 -5.59 7.44
CA ASP A 32 -1.54 -5.98 7.61
C ASP A 32 -0.81 -5.09 8.63
N ARG A 33 0.47 -5.38 8.89
CA ARG A 33 1.32 -4.59 9.80
C ARG A 33 1.54 -3.14 9.33
N GLY A 34 1.36 -2.88 8.04
CA GLY A 34 1.43 -1.54 7.45
C GLY A 34 0.06 -0.84 7.39
N GLY A 35 -0.99 -1.43 7.95
CA GLY A 35 -2.34 -0.89 7.97
C GLY A 35 -3.17 -1.16 6.70
N TYR A 36 -2.59 -1.78 5.66
CA TYR A 36 -3.28 -2.03 4.40
C TYR A 36 -4.30 -3.16 4.54
N LEU A 37 -5.47 -2.97 3.93
CA LEU A 37 -6.49 -4.02 3.86
C LEU A 37 -6.16 -5.06 2.79
N TYR A 38 -6.30 -6.34 3.14
CA TYR A 38 -6.11 -7.47 2.25
C TYR A 38 -7.17 -8.56 2.46
N VAL A 39 -7.29 -9.45 1.49
CA VAL A 39 -8.13 -10.66 1.54
C VAL A 39 -7.33 -11.88 1.06
N HIS A 40 -7.81 -13.07 1.42
CA HIS A 40 -7.31 -14.33 0.87
C HIS A 40 -8.23 -14.78 -0.28
N LEU A 41 -7.67 -14.93 -1.48
CA LEU A 41 -8.36 -15.44 -2.65
C LEU A 41 -7.81 -16.83 -2.99
N CYS A 42 -8.68 -17.80 -3.23
CA CYS A 42 -8.26 -19.13 -3.65
C CYS A 42 -8.21 -19.21 -5.18
N LYS A 43 -7.18 -19.83 -5.72
CA LYS A 43 -7.15 -20.30 -7.11
C LYS A 43 -6.38 -21.62 -7.18
N LYS A 44 -6.27 -22.21 -8.37
CA LYS A 44 -5.46 -23.43 -8.57
C LYS A 44 -4.06 -23.23 -7.96
N GLY A 45 -3.72 -24.05 -6.97
CA GLY A 45 -2.46 -23.95 -6.22
C GLY A 45 -2.58 -23.40 -4.79
N GLY A 46 -3.77 -23.00 -4.34
CA GLY A 46 -4.05 -22.67 -2.94
C GLY A 46 -4.47 -21.21 -2.70
N PRO A 47 -4.47 -20.76 -1.43
CA PRO A 47 -4.85 -19.41 -1.06
C PRO A 47 -3.73 -18.40 -1.38
N HIS A 48 -4.11 -17.23 -1.89
CA HIS A 48 -3.22 -16.11 -2.18
C HIS A 48 -3.69 -14.86 -1.44
N THR A 49 -2.78 -14.22 -0.72
CA THR A 49 -3.02 -12.93 -0.08
C THR A 49 -2.96 -11.81 -1.12
N ARG A 50 -4.03 -11.01 -1.23
CA ARG A 50 -4.11 -9.87 -2.16
C ARG A 50 -4.58 -8.61 -1.44
N LYS A 51 -3.85 -7.51 -1.63
CA LYS A 51 -4.20 -6.20 -1.09
C LYS A 51 -5.37 -5.58 -1.86
N ILE A 52 -6.33 -5.02 -1.16
CA ILE A 52 -7.60 -4.54 -1.75
C ILE A 52 -7.37 -3.38 -2.71
N HIS A 53 -6.55 -2.39 -2.36
CA HIS A 53 -6.25 -1.26 -3.25
C HIS A 53 -5.69 -1.71 -4.61
N ARG A 54 -4.81 -2.73 -4.61
CA ARG A 54 -4.26 -3.28 -5.86
C ARG A 54 -5.35 -3.98 -6.67
N LEU A 55 -6.18 -4.79 -6.02
CA LEU A 55 -7.30 -5.47 -6.69
C LEU A 55 -8.26 -4.46 -7.35
N VAL A 56 -8.55 -3.33 -6.69
CA VAL A 56 -9.40 -2.27 -7.26
C VAL A 56 -8.75 -1.68 -8.52
N LEU A 57 -7.48 -1.25 -8.45
CA LEU A 57 -6.78 -0.69 -9.60
C LEU A 57 -6.61 -1.69 -10.74
N GLU A 58 -6.15 -2.91 -10.44
CA GLU A 58 -5.97 -3.98 -11.43
C GLU A 58 -7.27 -4.31 -12.16
N THR A 59 -8.41 -4.24 -11.47
CA THR A 59 -9.73 -4.57 -12.04
C THR A 59 -10.35 -3.42 -12.85
N TYR A 60 -10.17 -2.16 -12.41
CA TYR A 60 -10.88 -1.02 -12.99
C TYR A 60 -10.01 -0.12 -13.88
N VAL A 61 -8.69 -0.10 -13.67
CA VAL A 61 -7.73 0.69 -14.45
C VAL A 61 -6.88 -0.22 -15.33
N GLY A 62 -6.35 -1.31 -14.75
CA GLY A 62 -5.50 -2.27 -15.45
C GLY A 62 -4.26 -2.66 -14.63
N PRO A 63 -3.40 -3.53 -15.19
CA PRO A 63 -2.22 -4.01 -14.49
C PRO A 63 -1.31 -2.86 -14.06
N CYS A 64 -0.59 -3.06 -12.96
CA CYS A 64 0.43 -2.14 -12.49
C CYS A 64 1.49 -1.95 -13.58
N PRO A 65 1.71 -0.71 -14.07
CA PRO A 65 2.83 -0.43 -14.97
C PRO A 65 4.17 -0.69 -14.28
N ASP A 66 5.21 -0.93 -15.08
CA ASP A 66 6.56 -1.18 -14.58
C ASP A 66 7.09 0.02 -13.79
N GLY A 67 7.73 -0.24 -12.65
CA GLY A 67 8.29 0.78 -11.77
C GLY A 67 7.25 1.61 -10.99
N MET A 68 5.96 1.24 -11.05
CA MET A 68 4.90 1.92 -10.31
C MET A 68 4.41 1.13 -9.09
N GLU A 69 3.79 1.85 -8.17
CA GLU A 69 3.12 1.34 -6.99
C GLU A 69 1.73 1.96 -6.82
N CYS A 70 0.87 1.30 -6.03
CA CYS A 70 -0.46 1.81 -5.75
C CYS A 70 -0.36 2.86 -4.66
N CYS A 71 -0.86 4.05 -4.93
CA CYS A 71 -0.81 5.20 -4.03
C CYS A 71 -2.22 5.63 -3.62
N HIS A 72 -2.34 6.21 -2.42
CA HIS A 72 -3.59 6.76 -1.89
C HIS A 72 -3.52 8.29 -1.87
N ASN A 73 -4.43 8.96 -2.59
CA ASN A 73 -4.42 10.43 -2.75
C ASN A 73 -4.59 11.19 -1.42
N ASN A 74 -5.21 10.57 -0.41
CA ASN A 74 -5.47 11.18 0.89
C ASN A 74 -4.54 10.67 2.00
N GLY A 75 -3.59 9.80 1.70
CA GLY A 75 -2.71 9.17 2.70
C GLY A 75 -3.40 8.15 3.63
N ILE A 76 -4.69 7.84 3.42
CA ILE A 76 -5.45 6.89 4.23
C ILE A 76 -5.44 5.51 3.56
N CYS A 77 -4.57 4.61 4.03
CA CYS A 77 -4.37 3.29 3.42
C CYS A 77 -5.61 2.35 3.47
N THR A 78 -6.62 2.70 4.28
CA THR A 78 -7.88 1.95 4.37
C THR A 78 -8.98 2.47 3.43
N ASP A 79 -8.81 3.66 2.85
CA ASP A 79 -9.76 4.23 1.88
C ASP A 79 -9.44 3.70 0.48
N ASN A 80 -10.00 2.52 0.16
CA ASN A 80 -9.73 1.81 -1.10
C ASN A 80 -10.72 2.17 -2.22
N ARG A 81 -11.37 3.34 -2.16
CA ARG A 81 -12.24 3.80 -3.25
C ARG A 81 -11.41 4.12 -4.47
N LEU A 82 -11.87 3.71 -5.65
CA LEU A 82 -11.16 3.90 -6.92
C LEU A 82 -10.73 5.37 -7.14
N GLU A 83 -11.57 6.34 -6.80
CA GLU A 83 -11.23 7.77 -6.92
C GLU A 83 -10.06 8.22 -6.02
N ASN A 84 -9.72 7.45 -4.99
CA ASN A 84 -8.62 7.71 -4.07
C ASN A 84 -7.33 6.95 -4.45
N LEU A 85 -7.36 6.11 -5.49
CA LEU A 85 -6.26 5.23 -5.86
C LEU A 85 -5.67 5.61 -7.21
N ARG A 86 -4.35 5.45 -7.34
CA ARG A 86 -3.63 5.59 -8.62
C ARG A 86 -2.38 4.73 -8.66
N TRP A 87 -1.94 4.37 -9.87
CA TRP A 87 -0.57 3.94 -10.10
C TRP A 87 0.33 5.16 -10.16
N ASP A 88 1.42 5.16 -9.40
CA ASP A 88 2.39 6.25 -9.41
C ASP A 88 3.79 5.72 -9.11
N THR A 89 4.81 6.56 -9.29
CA THR A 89 6.18 6.21 -8.94
C THR A 89 6.41 6.27 -7.44
N HIS A 90 7.38 5.49 -6.97
CA HIS A 90 7.79 5.50 -5.57
C HIS A 90 8.21 6.89 -5.07
N SER A 91 8.89 7.69 -5.90
CA SER A 91 9.30 9.06 -5.55
C SER A 91 8.12 9.99 -5.32
N ASN A 92 7.07 9.88 -6.14
CA ASN A 92 5.87 10.69 -6.01
C ASN A 92 5.06 10.28 -4.77
N ASN A 93 4.95 8.98 -4.50
CA ASN A 93 4.30 8.50 -3.28
C ASN A 93 5.05 8.93 -2.01
N ALA A 94 6.38 8.90 -2.04
CA ALA A 94 7.21 9.41 -0.93
C ALA A 94 6.97 10.92 -0.73
N TYR A 95 6.91 11.70 -1.80
CA TYR A 95 6.56 13.13 -1.70
C TYR A 95 5.17 13.34 -1.08
N ASP A 96 4.18 12.58 -1.50
CA ASP A 96 2.83 12.62 -0.92
C ASP A 96 2.86 12.30 0.57
N SER A 97 3.61 11.29 0.99
CA SER A 97 3.69 10.94 2.41
C SER A 97 4.31 12.04 3.28
N VAL A 98 5.27 12.81 2.74
CA VAL A 98 5.82 14.00 3.41
C VAL A 98 4.75 15.08 3.48
N LYS A 99 4.04 15.33 2.37
CA LYS A 99 2.94 16.31 2.30
C LYS A 99 1.78 15.98 3.26
N HIS A 100 1.45 14.70 3.41
CA HIS A 100 0.38 14.21 4.28
C HIS A 100 0.83 14.00 5.74
N GLY A 101 2.11 14.20 6.05
CA GLY A 101 2.66 13.95 7.39
C GLY A 101 2.64 12.47 7.81
N THR A 102 2.53 11.55 6.86
CA THR A 102 2.53 10.10 7.08
C THR A 102 3.90 9.48 6.89
N TRP A 103 4.87 10.24 6.37
CA TRP A 103 6.27 9.83 6.35
C TRP A 103 6.80 9.73 7.78
N ALA A 104 7.19 8.52 8.19
CA ALA A 104 7.88 8.32 9.45
C ALA A 104 9.20 9.09 9.39
N ASP A 105 9.29 10.20 10.12
CA ASP A 105 10.53 10.93 10.28
C ASP A 105 11.56 10.07 11.02
N ASN A 106 12.39 9.37 10.24
CA ASN A 106 13.56 8.65 10.72
C ASN A 106 14.81 9.55 10.78
N ARG A 107 14.68 10.88 10.62
CA ARG A 107 15.79 11.83 10.74
C ARG A 107 15.75 12.52 12.10
N GLY A 108 16.36 11.87 13.08
CA GLY A 108 16.52 12.36 14.45
C GLY A 108 16.94 11.24 15.38
N GLU A 109 17.10 11.54 16.67
CA GLU A 109 17.62 10.68 17.76
C GLU A 109 16.96 9.28 17.90
N LYS A 110 15.94 8.97 17.10
CA LYS A 110 15.23 7.68 17.05
C LYS A 110 15.91 6.61 16.20
N HIS A 111 17.02 6.92 15.52
CA HIS A 111 17.77 5.95 14.73
C HIS A 111 18.80 5.22 15.62
N GLY A 112 18.55 3.95 15.98
CA GLY A 112 19.40 3.11 16.86
C GLY A 112 20.81 2.77 16.34
N ARG A 113 21.32 3.50 15.35
CA ARG A 113 22.64 3.33 14.71
C ARG A 113 23.41 4.64 14.55
N ALA A 114 22.98 5.74 15.16
CA ALA A 114 23.76 6.98 15.17
C ALA A 114 25.06 6.74 15.95
N LYS A 115 26.16 6.50 15.23
CA LYS A 115 27.50 6.47 15.80
C LYS A 115 27.83 7.90 16.27
N LEU A 116 27.89 8.10 17.58
CA LEU A 116 28.59 9.24 18.17
C LEU A 116 30.08 9.06 17.85
N ASN A 117 30.49 9.52 16.68
CA ASN A 117 31.89 9.80 16.45
C ASN A 117 32.12 11.19 17.06
N GLU A 118 32.34 11.22 18.37
CA GLU A 118 33.05 12.33 18.99
C GLU A 118 34.47 12.30 18.42
N PHE A 119 34.79 13.25 17.54
CA PHE A 119 36.17 13.63 17.31
C PHE A 119 36.32 15.14 17.51
N PRO A 120 37.43 15.55 18.15
CA PRO A 120 37.55 16.77 18.93
C PRO A 120 37.73 18.00 18.04
N LEU A 121 37.14 19.13 18.47
CA LEU A 121 37.41 20.46 17.93
C LEU A 121 38.88 20.82 18.16
N SER A 122 39.69 20.70 17.11
CA SER A 122 41.07 21.17 17.09
C SER A 122 41.17 22.57 16.47
N TYR A 123 42.10 23.37 17.03
CA TYR A 123 42.72 24.65 16.59
C TYR A 123 42.04 25.94 17.06
N ILE A 124 42.59 26.67 18.05
CA ILE A 124 43.85 27.48 18.16
C ILE A 124 43.87 28.72 17.23
N LYS A 125 44.12 29.87 17.89
CA LYS A 125 44.73 31.17 17.51
C LYS A 125 43.75 32.33 17.68
N SER A 126 44.08 33.43 18.34
CA SER A 126 45.37 34.08 18.65
C SER A 126 45.36 34.75 20.02
#